data_AF-A0A399YHW7-F1
#
_entry.id   AF-A0A399YHW7-F1
#
_cell.length_a   1.000
_cell.length_b   1.000
_cell.length_c   1.000
_cell.angle_alpha   90.00
_cell.angle_beta   90.00
_cell.angle_gamma   90.00
#
_symmetry.space_group_name_H-M   'P 1'
#
loop_
_entity.id
_entity.type
_entity.pdbx_description
1 polymer ?
#
loop_
_entity_poly.entity_id
_entity_poly.type
_entity_poly.pdbx_seq_one_letter_code
_entity_poly.pdbx_strand_id
1 'polypeptide(L)'
;MTYLDELHTLADETEAKVWTVVEHLDAGQITRDEAIALIAAIVAVANRRATSLASLGIAADLTLATRTPVPVPAVSAPDDVRRLNAAAATLLDRLEDTPDPQGRTRRLARAEPLKRASEARGQALAASELVEGWTRSLNGDTCQLCTWWHRGGR
;
A
#
# COMPACT_ATOMS: atom_id res chain seq x y z
N MET A 1 -9.90 -8.60 -14.15
CA MET A 1 -9.07 -7.75 -13.27
C MET A 1 -8.68 -8.57 -12.07
N THR A 2 -7.40 -8.59 -11.74
CA THR A 2 -6.83 -9.32 -10.61
C THR A 2 -6.71 -8.41 -9.39
N TYR A 3 -6.49 -8.98 -8.20
CA TYR A 3 -6.17 -8.22 -6.99
C TYR A 3 -4.99 -7.24 -7.18
N LEU A 4 -3.96 -7.64 -7.93
CA LEU A 4 -2.79 -6.81 -8.18
C LEU A 4 -3.11 -5.62 -9.07
N ASP A 5 -3.99 -5.80 -10.06
CA ASP A 5 -4.43 -4.70 -10.93
C ASP A 5 -5.14 -3.62 -10.10
N GLU A 6 -6.12 -4.01 -9.27
CA GLU A 6 -6.87 -3.10 -8.39
C GLU A 6 -5.96 -2.39 -7.39
N LEU A 7 -4.98 -3.09 -6.83
CA LEU A 7 -4.03 -2.51 -5.89
C LEU A 7 -3.11 -1.48 -6.56
N HIS A 8 -2.65 -1.75 -7.78
CA HIS A 8 -1.86 -0.80 -8.55
C HIS A 8 -2.67 0.42 -8.95
N THR A 9 -3.91 0.25 -9.43
CA THR A 9 -4.82 1.36 -9.73
C THR A 9 -5.07 2.22 -8.48
N LEU A 10 -5.31 1.60 -7.32
CA LEU A 10 -5.45 2.34 -6.06
C LEU A 10 -4.20 3.16 -5.73
N ALA A 11 -3.01 2.61 -5.94
CA ALA A 11 -1.75 3.29 -5.69
C ALA A 11 -1.53 4.46 -6.66
N ASP A 12 -1.80 4.26 -7.96
CA ASP A 12 -1.74 5.28 -9.03
C ASP A 12 -2.69 6.45 -8.74
N GLU A 13 -3.93 6.16 -8.33
CA GLU A 13 -4.88 7.20 -7.96
C GLU A 13 -4.46 7.97 -6.70
N THR A 14 -3.87 7.27 -5.73
CA THR A 14 -3.44 7.88 -4.46
C THR A 14 -2.29 8.85 -4.71
N GLU A 15 -1.31 8.47 -5.53
CA GLU A 15 -0.21 9.38 -5.88
C GLU A 15 -0.68 10.60 -6.68
N ALA A 16 -1.66 10.44 -7.58
CA ALA A 16 -2.23 11.56 -8.32
C ALA A 16 -2.95 12.54 -7.39
N LYS A 17 -3.81 12.05 -6.48
CA LYS A 17 -4.57 12.88 -5.53
C LYS A 17 -3.66 13.63 -4.56
N VAL A 18 -2.62 12.98 -4.03
CA VAL A 18 -1.67 13.63 -3.12
C VAL A 18 -0.86 14.70 -3.86
N TRP A 19 -0.47 14.46 -5.11
CA TRP A 19 0.23 15.48 -5.91
C TRP A 19 -0.65 16.72 -6.15
N THR A 20 -1.94 16.53 -6.45
CA THR A 20 -2.88 17.65 -6.58
C THR A 20 -2.96 18.50 -5.30
N VAL A 21 -2.87 17.90 -4.11
CA VAL A 21 -2.81 18.68 -2.85
C VAL A 21 -1.56 19.55 -2.78
N VAL A 22 -0.40 19.03 -3.22
CA VAL A 22 0.84 19.81 -3.27
C VAL A 22 0.73 20.96 -4.28
N GLU A 23 0.14 20.72 -5.46
CA GLU A 23 -0.10 21.78 -6.44
C GLU A 23 -0.98 22.91 -5.89
N HIS A 24 -2.01 22.57 -5.11
CA HIS A 24 -2.86 23.56 -4.43
C HIS A 24 -2.12 24.35 -3.35
N LEU A 25 -1.20 23.69 -2.62
CA LEU A 25 -0.35 24.35 -1.63
C LEU A 25 0.61 25.33 -2.30
N ASP A 26 1.29 24.90 -3.37
CA ASP A 26 2.24 25.72 -4.14
C ASP A 26 1.55 26.93 -4.79
N ALA A 27 0.30 26.76 -5.23
CA ALA A 27 -0.54 27.84 -5.74
C ALA A 27 -1.07 28.80 -4.66
N GLY A 28 -0.77 28.55 -3.38
CA GLY A 28 -1.26 29.33 -2.24
C GLY A 28 -2.78 29.23 -2.02
N GLN A 29 -3.42 28.18 -2.54
CA GLN A 29 -4.88 27.99 -2.47
C GLN A 29 -5.32 27.29 -1.18
N ILE A 30 -4.39 26.58 -0.53
CA ILE A 30 -4.58 25.97 0.79
C ILE A 30 -3.37 26.27 1.68
N THR A 31 -3.61 26.27 2.98
CA THR A 31 -2.55 26.38 3.98
C THR A 31 -1.75 25.09 4.11
N ARG A 32 -0.55 25.19 4.69
CA ARG A 32 0.29 24.02 4.98
C ARG A 32 -0.42 23.01 5.89
N ASP A 33 -1.15 23.47 6.90
CA ASP A 33 -1.85 22.59 7.84
C ASP A 33 -3.02 21.86 7.17
N GLU A 34 -3.75 22.53 6.27
CA GLU A 34 -4.78 21.90 5.44
C GLU A 34 -4.17 20.86 4.50
N ALA A 35 -3.04 21.17 3.86
CA ALA A 35 -2.33 20.22 3.00
C ALA A 35 -1.92 18.95 3.78
N ILE A 36 -1.35 19.11 4.98
CA ILE A 36 -0.96 17.97 5.84
C ILE A 36 -2.18 17.09 6.17
N ALA A 37 -3.29 17.70 6.59
CA ALA A 37 -4.50 16.98 6.94
C ALA A 37 -5.10 16.24 5.72
N LEU A 38 -5.13 16.88 4.56
CA LEU A 38 -5.64 16.29 3.31
C LEU A 38 -4.79 15.12 2.83
N ILE A 39 -3.46 15.27 2.80
CA ILE A 39 -2.53 14.18 2.42
C ILE A 39 -2.71 12.99 3.37
N ALA A 40 -2.72 13.23 4.68
CA ALA A 40 -2.92 12.19 5.67
C ALA A 40 -4.27 11.47 5.49
N ALA A 41 -5.35 12.21 5.24
CA ALA A 41 -6.68 11.64 5.03
C ALA A 41 -6.75 10.79 3.74
N ILE A 42 -6.20 11.28 2.63
CA ILE A 42 -6.16 10.56 1.35
C ILE A 42 -5.43 9.22 1.53
N VAL A 43 -4.24 9.25 2.13
CA VAL A 43 -3.45 8.04 2.37
C VAL A 43 -4.14 7.11 3.38
N ALA A 44 -4.77 7.64 4.43
CA ALA A 44 -5.50 6.82 5.40
C ALA A 44 -6.66 6.06 4.74
N VAL A 45 -7.41 6.70 3.85
CA VAL A 45 -8.49 6.07 3.09
C VAL A 45 -7.92 5.01 2.14
N ALA A 46 -6.82 5.30 1.44
CA ALA A 46 -6.16 4.34 0.57
C ALA A 46 -5.67 3.11 1.35
N ASN A 47 -5.07 3.30 2.52
CA ASN A 47 -4.60 2.22 3.38
C ASN A 47 -5.74 1.31 3.88
N ARG A 48 -6.91 1.87 4.20
CA ARG A 48 -8.11 1.08 4.54
C ARG A 48 -8.59 0.24 3.35
N ARG A 49 -8.69 0.84 2.16
CA ARG A 49 -9.06 0.13 0.92
C ARG A 49 -8.06 -0.97 0.59
N ALA A 50 -6.76 -0.69 0.69
CA ALA A 50 -5.68 -1.65 0.49
C ALA A 50 -5.78 -2.85 1.45
N THR A 51 -6.14 -2.61 2.72
CA THR A 51 -6.39 -3.66 3.72
C THR A 51 -7.57 -4.55 3.33
N SER A 52 -8.67 -3.96 2.85
CA SER A 52 -9.83 -4.71 2.36
C SER A 52 -9.51 -5.53 1.11
N LEU A 53 -8.81 -4.94 0.13
CA LEU A 53 -8.36 -5.64 -1.08
C LEU A 53 -7.44 -6.82 -0.73
N ALA A 54 -6.52 -6.64 0.22
CA ALA A 54 -5.64 -7.70 0.69
C ALA A 54 -6.43 -8.87 1.29
N SER A 55 -7.42 -8.58 2.14
CA SER A 55 -8.26 -9.59 2.78
C SER A 55 -9.10 -10.36 1.77
N LEU A 56 -9.71 -9.65 0.80
CA LEU A 56 -10.45 -10.25 -0.31
C LEU A 56 -9.55 -11.14 -1.18
N GLY A 57 -8.35 -10.66 -1.51
CA GLY A 57 -7.40 -11.41 -2.31
C GLY A 57 -6.94 -12.70 -1.64
N ILE A 58 -6.70 -12.69 -0.32
CA ILE A 58 -6.35 -13.91 0.42
C ILE A 58 -7.53 -14.90 0.46
N ALA A 59 -8.75 -14.42 0.72
CA ALA A 59 -9.93 -15.28 0.72
C ALA A 59 -10.15 -15.95 -0.65
N ALA A 60 -9.95 -15.20 -1.74
CA ALA A 60 -10.01 -15.73 -3.09
C ALA A 60 -8.94 -16.80 -3.35
N ASP A 61 -7.67 -16.52 -3.00
CA ASP A 61 -6.56 -17.47 -3.17
C ASP A 61 -6.81 -18.77 -2.39
N LEU A 62 -7.24 -18.68 -1.14
CA LEU A 62 -7.53 -19.84 -0.29
C LEU A 62 -8.75 -20.61 -0.78
N THR A 63 -9.78 -19.92 -1.27
CA THR A 63 -10.96 -20.57 -1.85
C THR A 63 -10.58 -21.38 -3.08
N LEU A 64 -9.72 -20.83 -3.95
CA LEU A 64 -9.22 -21.54 -5.13
C LEU A 64 -8.34 -22.73 -4.74
N ALA A 65 -7.44 -22.56 -3.76
CA ALA A 65 -6.53 -23.61 -3.33
C ALA A 65 -7.26 -24.78 -2.64
N THR A 66 -8.25 -24.50 -1.80
CA THR A 66 -8.99 -25.50 -1.01
C THR A 66 -10.25 -26.02 -1.73
N ARG A 67 -10.68 -25.35 -2.80
CA ARG A 67 -11.96 -25.58 -3.50
C ARG A 67 -13.19 -25.49 -2.59
N THR A 68 -13.06 -24.78 -1.47
CA THR A 68 -14.12 -24.56 -0.48
C THR A 68 -14.24 -23.05 -0.23
N PRO A 69 -15.45 -22.47 -0.13
CA PRO A 69 -15.59 -21.05 0.18
C PRO A 69 -14.92 -20.68 1.50
N VAL A 70 -13.93 -19.78 1.46
CA VAL A 70 -13.24 -19.26 2.63
C VAL A 70 -13.79 -17.86 2.97
N PRO A 71 -14.21 -17.60 4.21
CA PRO A 71 -14.69 -16.28 4.61
C PRO A 71 -13.55 -15.25 4.54
N VAL A 72 -13.90 -14.00 4.26
CA VAL A 72 -12.91 -12.91 4.20
C VAL A 72 -12.32 -12.67 5.60
N PRO A 73 -10.99 -12.78 5.77
CA PRO A 73 -10.36 -12.50 7.06
C PRO A 73 -10.61 -11.07 7.51
N ALA A 74 -10.94 -10.90 8.79
CA ALA A 74 -11.12 -9.58 9.39
C ALA A 74 -9.76 -8.97 9.78
N VAL A 75 -9.08 -8.34 8.81
CA VAL A 75 -7.87 -7.55 9.09
C VAL A 75 -8.24 -6.09 9.33
N SER A 76 -7.90 -5.58 10.51
CA SER A 76 -8.12 -4.17 10.82
C SER A 76 -7.06 -3.29 10.17
N ALA A 77 -7.50 -2.14 9.66
CA ALA A 77 -6.58 -1.07 9.28
C ALA A 77 -6.19 -0.29 10.54
N PRO A 78 -4.89 -0.09 10.81
CA PRO A 78 -4.45 0.60 12.01
C PRO A 78 -4.86 2.08 11.99
N ASP A 79 -5.10 2.63 13.18
CA ASP A 79 -5.38 4.06 13.34
C ASP A 79 -4.07 4.87 13.31
N ASP A 80 -3.62 5.15 12.10
CA ASP A 80 -2.31 5.73 11.83
C ASP A 80 -2.34 7.24 11.63
N VAL A 81 -3.43 7.92 11.99
CA VAL A 81 -3.62 9.35 11.69
C VAL A 81 -2.44 10.19 12.16
N ARG A 82 -1.93 9.95 13.37
CA ARG A 82 -0.77 10.68 13.91
C ARG A 82 0.50 10.45 13.08
N ARG A 83 0.78 9.21 12.68
CA ARG A 83 1.93 8.83 11.84
C ARG A 83 1.82 9.48 10.47
N LEU A 84 0.63 9.45 9.86
CA LEU A 84 0.38 9.99 8.53
C LEU A 84 0.50 11.52 8.50
N ASN A 85 0.03 12.21 9.54
CA ASN A 85 0.25 13.65 9.69
C ASN A 85 1.74 13.98 9.81
N ALA A 86 2.49 13.24 10.63
CA ALA A 86 3.94 13.43 10.76
C ALA A 86 4.69 13.15 9.44
N ALA A 87 4.28 12.11 8.70
CA ALA A 87 4.85 11.79 7.40
C ALA A 87 4.54 12.88 6.36
N ALA A 88 3.31 13.39 6.32
CA ALA A 88 2.93 14.49 5.44
C ALA A 88 3.67 15.79 5.77
N ALA A 89 3.80 16.14 7.05
CA ALA A 89 4.61 17.28 7.48
C ALA A 89 6.07 17.13 7.03
N THR A 90 6.66 15.96 7.26
CA THR A 90 8.04 15.65 6.87
C THR A 90 8.22 15.68 5.36
N LEU A 91 7.22 15.25 4.58
CA LEU A 91 7.24 15.36 3.13
C LEU A 91 7.36 16.83 2.73
N LEU A 92 6.42 17.66 3.18
CA LEU A 92 6.36 19.08 2.82
C LEU A 92 7.63 19.83 3.23
N ASP A 93 8.16 19.58 4.42
CA ASP A 93 9.42 20.18 4.92
C ASP A 93 10.64 19.89 4.03
N ARG A 94 10.58 18.86 3.19
CA ARG A 94 11.69 18.43 2.34
C ARG A 94 11.44 18.68 0.86
N LEU A 95 10.27 19.19 0.47
CA LEU A 95 9.95 19.39 -0.95
C LEU A 95 10.82 20.49 -1.56
N GLU A 96 11.03 21.60 -0.87
CA GLU A 96 11.82 22.74 -1.37
C GLU A 96 13.26 22.35 -1.74
N ASP A 97 13.89 21.49 -0.93
CA ASP A 97 15.27 21.03 -1.14
C ASP A 97 15.38 19.77 -2.02
N THR A 98 14.26 19.22 -2.50
CA THR A 98 14.27 17.99 -3.30
C THR A 98 14.36 18.32 -4.80
N PRO A 99 15.33 17.77 -5.57
CA PRO A 99 15.44 18.01 -7.01
C PRO A 99 14.23 17.58 -7.85
N ASP A 100 13.48 16.58 -7.39
CA ASP A 100 12.24 16.08 -7.99
C ASP A 100 11.11 16.01 -6.93
N PRO A 101 10.46 17.13 -6.58
CA PRO A 101 9.41 17.19 -5.57
C PRO A 101 8.20 16.31 -5.95
N GLN A 102 7.88 16.27 -7.24
CA GLN A 102 6.77 15.48 -7.77
C GLN A 102 7.02 13.98 -7.61
N GLY A 103 8.16 13.48 -8.08
CA GLY A 103 8.52 12.07 -7.94
C GLY A 103 8.65 11.65 -6.48
N ARG A 104 9.16 12.51 -5.60
CA ARG A 104 9.22 12.23 -4.15
C ARG A 104 7.82 12.11 -3.53
N THR A 105 6.93 13.06 -3.83
CA THR A 105 5.55 13.05 -3.36
C THR A 105 4.81 11.80 -3.84
N ARG A 106 4.89 11.51 -5.14
CA ARG A 106 4.25 10.34 -5.74
C ARG A 106 4.77 9.04 -5.13
N ARG A 107 6.09 8.90 -4.95
CA ARG A 107 6.68 7.70 -4.33
C ARG A 107 6.16 7.45 -2.92
N LEU A 108 6.06 8.48 -2.08
CA LEU A 108 5.52 8.32 -0.73
C LEU A 108 4.06 7.88 -0.78
N ALA A 109 3.24 8.60 -1.54
CA ALA A 109 1.81 8.35 -1.65
C ALA A 109 1.49 6.97 -2.25
N ARG A 110 2.28 6.52 -3.22
CA ARG A 110 2.19 5.19 -3.83
C ARG A 110 2.60 4.08 -2.87
N ALA A 111 3.71 4.28 -2.16
CA ALA A 111 4.29 3.23 -1.33
C ALA A 111 3.40 2.87 -0.13
N GLU A 112 2.68 3.83 0.43
CA GLU A 112 1.81 3.62 1.61
C GLU A 112 0.74 2.53 1.40
N PRO A 113 -0.17 2.61 0.41
CA PRO A 113 -1.18 1.58 0.20
C PRO A 113 -0.57 0.23 -0.22
N LEU A 114 0.52 0.24 -1.01
CA LEU A 114 1.22 -1.00 -1.41
C LEU A 114 1.82 -1.72 -0.19
N LYS A 115 2.50 -0.97 0.67
CA LYS A 115 3.06 -1.50 1.92
C LYS A 115 1.94 -2.00 2.83
N ARG A 116 0.86 -1.24 2.98
CA ARG A 116 -0.27 -1.63 3.83
C ARG A 116 -0.95 -2.90 3.33
N ALA A 117 -1.14 -3.06 2.03
CA ALA A 117 -1.69 -4.28 1.45
C ALA A 117 -0.79 -5.49 1.75
N SER A 118 0.53 -5.34 1.60
CA SER A 118 1.50 -6.40 1.92
C SER A 118 1.43 -6.83 3.39
N GLU A 119 1.44 -5.86 4.31
CA GLU A 119 1.29 -6.11 5.76
C GLU A 119 -0.04 -6.79 6.09
N ALA A 120 -1.15 -6.32 5.50
CA ALA A 120 -2.47 -6.89 5.72
C ALA A 120 -2.58 -8.33 5.20
N ARG A 121 -1.97 -8.65 4.05
CA ARG A 121 -1.87 -10.05 3.59
C ARG A 121 -1.08 -10.89 4.57
N GLY A 122 0.06 -10.39 5.07
CA GLY A 122 0.85 -11.08 6.09
C GLY A 122 0.06 -11.37 7.36
N GLN A 123 -0.73 -10.40 7.84
CA GLN A 123 -1.62 -10.55 8.99
C GLN A 123 -2.71 -11.60 8.74
N ALA A 124 -3.37 -11.55 7.57
CA ALA A 124 -4.40 -12.52 7.19
C ALA A 124 -3.85 -13.95 7.10
N LEU A 125 -2.66 -14.12 6.50
CA LEU A 125 -2.01 -15.42 6.38
C LEU A 125 -1.61 -15.97 7.76
N ALA A 126 -1.03 -15.13 8.63
CA ALA A 126 -0.62 -15.53 9.97
C ALA A 126 -1.81 -15.94 10.86
N ALA A 127 -3.00 -15.37 10.60
CA ALA A 127 -4.23 -15.71 11.32
C ALA A 127 -4.97 -16.93 10.73
N SER A 128 -4.56 -17.44 9.57
CA SER A 128 -5.27 -18.50 8.86
C SER A 128 -4.77 -19.89 9.27
N GLU A 129 -5.67 -20.74 9.75
CA GLU A 129 -5.39 -22.16 10.04
C GLU A 129 -5.15 -22.99 8.77
N LEU A 130 -5.55 -22.47 7.60
CA LEU A 130 -5.38 -23.13 6.31
C LEU A 130 -3.98 -22.93 5.71
N VAL A 131 -3.11 -22.16 6.37
CA VAL A 131 -1.79 -21.79 5.86
C VAL A 131 -0.72 -22.42 6.76
N GLU A 132 -0.03 -23.43 6.25
CA GLU A 132 1.06 -24.10 6.98
C GLU A 132 2.41 -23.36 6.84
N GLY A 133 2.53 -22.50 5.84
CA GLY A 133 3.76 -21.75 5.54
C GLY A 133 3.68 -21.04 4.20
N TRP A 134 4.83 -20.54 3.76
CA TRP A 134 4.96 -19.92 2.44
C TRP A 134 6.06 -20.59 1.64
N THR A 135 5.89 -20.57 0.33
CA THR A 135 6.93 -20.92 -0.64
C THR A 135 7.15 -19.74 -1.54
N ARG A 136 8.41 -19.36 -1.76
CA ARG A 136 8.75 -18.32 -2.75
C ARG A 136 8.37 -18.83 -4.14
N SER A 137 7.61 -18.04 -4.88
CA SER A 137 7.45 -18.22 -6.32
C SER A 137 8.22 -17.12 -7.04
N LEU A 138 8.77 -17.43 -8.21
CA LEU A 138 9.43 -16.47 -9.08
C LEU A 138 8.41 -15.95 -10.10
N ASN A 139 8.39 -14.63 -10.30
CA ASN A 139 7.52 -13.99 -11.27
C ASN A 139 8.38 -13.32 -12.35
N GLY A 140 8.22 -13.72 -13.61
CA GLY A 140 8.92 -13.12 -14.76
C GLY A 140 10.44 -13.39 -14.82
N ASP A 141 11.18 -12.46 -15.44
CA ASP A 141 12.65 -12.52 -15.54
C ASP A 141 13.29 -12.05 -14.22
N THR A 142 13.62 -13.01 -13.35
CA THR A 142 14.17 -12.70 -12.03
C THR A 142 15.69 -12.63 -12.01
N CYS A 143 16.26 -11.72 -11.22
CA CYS A 143 17.71 -11.61 -11.07
C CYS A 143 18.32 -12.84 -10.37
N GLN A 144 19.64 -13.02 -10.49
CA GLN A 144 20.35 -14.18 -9.93
C GLN A 144 20.14 -14.33 -8.41
N LEU A 145 20.01 -13.23 -7.67
CA LEU A 145 19.76 -13.26 -6.22
C LEU A 145 18.37 -13.83 -5.90
N CYS A 146 17.34 -13.42 -6.63
CA CYS A 146 15.98 -13.96 -6.50
C CYS A 146 15.95 -15.45 -6.82
N THR A 147 16.64 -15.86 -7.89
CA THR A 147 16.79 -17.28 -8.25
C THR A 147 17.51 -18.06 -7.15
N TRP A 148 18.53 -17.48 -6.51
CA TRP A 148 19.26 -18.12 -5.41
C TRP A 148 18.38 -18.28 -4.17
N TRP A 149 17.66 -17.23 -3.74
CA TRP A 149 16.73 -17.31 -2.60
C TRP A 149 15.53 -18.22 -2.83
N HIS A 150 15.20 -18.55 -4.07
CA HIS A 150 14.16 -19.50 -4.39
C HIS A 150 14.63 -20.97 -4.24
N ARG A 151 15.94 -21.26 -4.30
CA ARG A 151 16.48 -22.62 -4.19
C ARG A 151 16.20 -23.18 -2.79
N GLY A 152 15.14 -24.00 -2.67
CA GLY A 152 14.72 -24.62 -1.42
C GLY A 152 13.29 -24.25 -0.97
N GLY A 153 12.63 -23.32 -1.68
CA GLY A 153 11.22 -23.00 -1.46
C GLY A 153 10.89 -22.38 -0.10
N ARG A 154 11.90 -21.92 0.66
CA ARG A 154 11.78 -21.23 1.96
C ARG A 154 12.88 -20.18 2.07
#